data_AF-A0AAV9NJJ5-F1
#
_entry.id   AF-A0AAV9NJJ5-F1
#
_cell.length_a   1.000
_cell.length_b   1.000
_cell.length_c   1.000
_cell.angle_alpha   90.00
_cell.angle_beta   90.00
_cell.angle_gamma   90.00
#
_symmetry.space_group_name_H-M   'P 1'
#
loop_
_entity.id
_entity.type
_entity.pdbx_description
1 polymer ?
#
loop_
_entity_poly.entity_id
_entity_poly.type
_entity_poly.pdbx_seq_one_letter_code
_entity_poly.pdbx_strand_id
1 'polypeptide(L)'
;MLIEYSHDRVGGPQRPSLLWKPLPDQMLFDSNHLAALLPLDLDDEYITPNLLYQQPPSETPLATGFTGLIHIFLCLMDLPHEVVGGPKISLSTTTGDSSAHYNNRPDYQVLTRMFERVKYVLDDISPQMALWQGERAGSDADDNTTTTEASNTRADQIESLRANLQVTRLWVRSLIFERLLAIYHASTHNNNATATPTELSKSHDRQHWSEREDICEQLLAVLYNIKQKNLEPNGITLTYKIRQVAATLLDCPFEEHTSISRRARLYIERFMELLTLLDKYSFQDTQLVVWSDFDTQERQPVSDFMRLSGV
;
A
#
# COMPACT_ATOMS: atom_id res chain seq x y z
N MET A 1 36.12 26.78 -16.38
CA MET A 1 36.84 25.80 -15.54
C MET A 1 36.21 24.45 -15.87
N LEU A 2 36.79 23.76 -16.86
CA LEU A 2 36.33 22.48 -17.40
C LEU A 2 37.06 21.37 -16.62
N ILE A 3 36.33 20.35 -16.16
CA ILE A 3 36.91 19.13 -15.61
C ILE A 3 36.68 18.03 -16.65
N GLU A 4 37.77 17.63 -17.32
CA GLU A 4 37.85 16.44 -18.17
C GLU A 4 37.73 15.18 -17.30
N TYR A 5 36.87 14.25 -17.68
CA TYR A 5 36.89 12.88 -17.15
C TYR A 5 37.67 11.99 -18.11
N SER A 6 38.85 11.53 -17.68
CA SER A 6 39.67 10.57 -18.41
C SER A 6 39.09 9.16 -18.31
N HIS A 7 38.82 8.53 -19.45
CA HIS A 7 38.49 7.11 -19.54
C HIS A 7 39.76 6.26 -19.39
N ASP A 8 39.96 5.63 -18.23
CA ASP A 8 40.95 4.57 -18.10
C ASP A 8 40.36 3.24 -18.60
N ARG A 9 40.92 2.75 -19.72
CA ARG A 9 40.75 1.37 -20.20
C ARG A 9 41.70 0.47 -19.42
N VAL A 10 41.17 -0.44 -18.60
CA VAL A 10 41.96 -1.52 -17.99
C VAL A 10 41.60 -2.84 -18.67
N GLY A 11 42.61 -3.46 -19.28
CA GLY A 11 42.54 -4.79 -19.88
C GLY A 11 42.79 -5.93 -18.88
N GLY A 12 42.36 -7.14 -19.26
CA GLY A 12 42.69 -8.42 -18.61
C GLY A 12 41.46 -9.22 -18.14
N PRO A 13 41.40 -10.55 -18.37
CA PRO A 13 40.17 -11.33 -18.20
C PRO A 13 39.99 -11.74 -16.74
N GLN A 14 39.34 -10.91 -15.94
CA GLN A 14 38.77 -11.35 -14.67
C GLN A 14 37.29 -11.66 -14.86
N ARG A 15 36.90 -12.88 -14.45
CA ARG A 15 35.51 -13.33 -14.40
C ARG A 15 34.64 -12.25 -13.76
N PRO A 16 33.49 -11.87 -14.34
CA PRO A 16 32.60 -10.91 -13.71
C PRO A 16 31.99 -11.60 -12.49
N SER A 17 32.61 -11.42 -11.34
CA SER A 17 31.87 -11.49 -10.08
C SER A 17 30.92 -10.31 -10.14
N LEU A 18 29.63 -10.60 -10.37
CA LEU A 18 28.54 -9.65 -10.15
C LEU A 18 28.48 -9.39 -8.64
N LEU A 19 29.47 -8.65 -8.14
CA LEU A 19 29.50 -8.09 -6.82
C LEU A 19 28.51 -6.93 -6.86
N TRP A 20 27.22 -7.26 -6.75
CA TRP A 20 26.18 -6.30 -6.43
C TRP A 20 26.59 -5.65 -5.10
N LYS A 21 27.29 -4.52 -5.18
CA LYS A 21 27.38 -3.62 -4.04
C LYS A 21 25.95 -3.11 -3.87
N PRO A 22 25.25 -3.43 -2.77
CA PRO A 22 23.98 -2.77 -2.50
C PRO A 22 24.26 -1.27 -2.58
N LEU A 23 23.39 -0.53 -3.27
CA LEU A 23 23.46 0.92 -3.20
C LEU A 23 23.52 1.28 -1.71
N PRO A 24 24.49 2.08 -1.25
CA PRO A 24 24.53 2.49 0.14
C PRO A 24 23.16 3.09 0.47
N ASP A 25 22.61 2.71 1.63
CA ASP A 25 21.33 3.15 2.21
C ASP A 25 21.27 4.67 2.48
N GLN A 26 22.02 5.50 1.73
CA GLN A 26 21.87 6.95 1.63
C GLN A 26 20.51 7.37 1.02
N MET A 27 19.78 6.40 0.45
CA MET A 27 18.32 6.37 0.32
C MET A 27 17.55 6.92 1.53
N LEU A 28 18.10 6.69 2.73
CA LEU A 28 17.24 6.61 3.88
C LEU A 28 16.76 7.95 4.43
N PHE A 29 17.57 9.00 4.67
CA PHE A 29 17.05 10.04 5.57
C PHE A 29 17.58 11.46 5.33
N ASP A 30 17.01 12.14 4.33
CA ASP A 30 16.69 13.56 4.49
C ASP A 30 15.23 13.76 4.09
N SER A 31 14.36 14.19 5.01
CA SER A 31 12.92 14.35 4.78
C SER A 31 12.61 15.23 3.56
N ASN A 32 13.50 16.17 3.26
CA ASN A 32 13.39 17.07 2.10
C ASN A 32 13.67 16.36 0.78
N HIS A 33 14.50 15.31 0.76
CA HIS A 33 14.80 14.52 -0.44
C HIS A 33 13.67 13.55 -0.78
N LEU A 34 13.01 12.95 0.21
CA LEU A 34 11.94 11.97 -0.07
C LEU A 34 10.74 12.61 -0.79
N ALA A 35 10.32 13.80 -0.35
CA ALA A 35 9.24 14.54 -1.02
C ALA A 35 9.59 14.89 -2.48
N ALA A 36 10.86 15.15 -2.78
CA ALA A 36 11.33 15.42 -4.13
C ALA A 36 11.41 14.17 -5.03
N LEU A 37 11.38 12.97 -4.44
CA LEU A 37 11.36 11.69 -5.15
C LEU A 37 9.94 11.16 -5.39
N LEU A 38 8.94 11.70 -4.70
CA LEU A 38 7.56 11.33 -4.95
C LEU A 38 7.14 11.80 -6.36
N PRO A 39 6.36 10.97 -7.08
CA PRO A 39 5.72 11.40 -8.32
C PRO A 39 4.94 12.69 -8.10
N LEU A 40 4.94 13.55 -9.12
CA LEU A 40 4.08 14.72 -9.09
C LEU A 40 2.63 14.26 -9.19
N ASP A 41 1.76 14.79 -8.32
CA ASP A 41 0.32 14.57 -8.39
C ASP A 41 -0.27 15.39 -9.55
N LEU A 42 0.02 14.96 -10.78
CA LEU A 42 -0.40 15.60 -12.01
C LEU A 42 -0.60 14.53 -13.08
N ASP A 43 -1.71 14.60 -13.82
CA ASP A 43 -1.95 13.68 -14.93
C ASP A 43 -1.10 14.03 -16.17
N ASP A 44 -0.86 13.02 -17.00
CA ASP A 44 0.02 13.10 -18.18
C ASP A 44 -0.45 14.17 -19.19
N GLU A 45 -1.75 14.44 -19.29
CA GLU A 45 -2.31 15.47 -20.17
C GLU A 45 -1.81 16.88 -19.83
N TYR A 46 -1.36 17.08 -18.59
CA TYR A 46 -0.85 18.36 -18.09
C TYR A 46 0.69 18.39 -18.08
N ILE A 47 1.37 17.34 -18.52
CA ILE A 47 2.82 17.26 -18.61
C ILE A 47 3.24 17.43 -20.07
N THR A 48 3.99 18.48 -20.37
CA THR A 48 4.59 18.67 -21.71
C THR A 48 6.11 18.79 -21.62
N PRO A 49 6.85 18.59 -22.73
CA PRO A 49 8.32 18.64 -22.71
C PRO A 49 8.91 19.94 -22.15
N ASN A 50 8.15 21.04 -22.22
CA ASN A 50 8.62 22.37 -21.88
C ASN A 50 7.93 22.98 -20.66
N LEU A 51 6.78 22.42 -20.22
CA LEU A 51 5.95 23.04 -19.20
C LEU A 51 5.04 22.02 -18.49
N LEU A 52 4.81 22.26 -17.20
CA LEU A 52 3.78 21.61 -16.40
C LEU A 52 2.57 22.53 -16.30
N TYR A 53 1.42 22.07 -16.77
CA TYR A 53 0.16 22.79 -16.64
C TYR A 53 -0.50 22.52 -15.28
N GLN A 54 -1.30 23.46 -14.81
CA GLN A 54 -2.08 23.27 -13.60
C GLN A 54 -3.33 22.43 -13.93
N GLN A 55 -3.46 21.29 -13.25
CA GLN A 55 -4.67 20.48 -13.32
C GLN A 55 -5.84 21.18 -12.59
N PRO A 56 -7.08 21.12 -13.11
CA PRO A 56 -8.25 21.69 -12.46
C PRO A 56 -8.43 21.13 -11.05
N PRO A 57 -8.76 21.96 -10.04
CA PRO A 57 -8.89 21.52 -8.66
C PRO A 57 -10.08 20.55 -8.43
N SER A 58 -10.99 20.44 -9.40
CA SER A 58 -12.12 19.50 -9.39
C SER A 58 -11.72 18.06 -9.74
N GLU A 59 -10.54 17.86 -10.32
CA GLU A 59 -10.08 16.58 -10.84
C GLU A 59 -8.95 16.04 -9.97
N THR A 60 -9.14 14.85 -9.37
CA THR A 60 -8.07 14.18 -8.61
C THR A 60 -7.13 13.46 -9.56
N PRO A 61 -5.82 13.76 -9.57
CA PRO A 61 -4.85 13.06 -10.40
C PRO A 61 -4.84 11.54 -10.14
N LEU A 62 -4.65 10.74 -11.18
CA LEU A 62 -4.50 9.28 -11.05
C LEU A 62 -3.22 8.92 -10.29
N ALA A 63 -2.16 9.73 -10.47
CA ALA A 63 -0.89 9.60 -9.77
C ALA A 63 -1.07 9.59 -8.23
N THR A 64 -2.08 10.29 -7.71
CA THR A 64 -2.41 10.32 -6.27
C THR A 64 -2.65 8.92 -5.69
N GLY A 65 -3.22 8.00 -6.47
CA GLY A 65 -3.42 6.62 -6.03
C GLY A 65 -2.08 5.89 -5.80
N PHE A 66 -1.11 6.12 -6.69
CA PHE A 66 0.23 5.55 -6.57
C PHE A 66 1.04 6.21 -5.45
N THR A 67 0.99 7.54 -5.34
CA THR A 67 1.57 8.31 -4.23
C THR A 67 1.04 7.81 -2.88
N GLY A 68 -0.28 7.56 -2.80
CA GLY A 68 -0.90 6.98 -1.61
C GLY A 68 -0.36 5.59 -1.25
N LEU A 69 -0.15 4.71 -2.23
CA LEU A 69 0.47 3.41 -1.99
C LEU A 69 1.90 3.54 -1.46
N ILE A 70 2.70 4.46 -2.00
CA ILE A 70 4.04 4.75 -1.49
C ILE A 70 3.94 5.12 0.00
N HIS A 71 3.08 6.07 0.36
CA HIS A 71 2.90 6.47 1.77
C HIS A 71 2.50 5.31 2.69
N ILE A 72 1.62 4.41 2.24
CA ILE A 72 1.29 3.20 3.01
C ILE A 72 2.54 2.34 3.23
N PHE A 73 3.36 2.10 2.20
CA PHE A 73 4.58 1.29 2.36
C PHE A 73 5.66 1.99 3.18
N LEU A 74 5.75 3.32 3.14
CA LEU A 74 6.62 4.10 4.04
C LEU A 74 6.22 3.91 5.52
N CYS A 75 4.99 3.49 5.83
CA CYS A 75 4.59 3.15 7.20
C CYS A 75 5.30 1.92 7.75
N LEU A 76 5.84 1.04 6.90
CA LEU A 76 6.61 -0.13 7.30
C LEU A 76 8.08 0.20 7.62
N MET A 77 8.50 1.45 7.43
CA MET A 77 9.85 1.91 7.73
C MET A 77 9.89 2.74 9.01
N ASP A 78 10.99 2.61 9.77
CA ASP A 78 11.22 3.36 11.00
C ASP A 78 11.67 4.80 10.68
N LEU A 79 10.73 5.55 10.13
CA LEU A 79 10.90 6.98 9.83
C LEU A 79 10.44 7.84 11.03
N PRO A 80 10.99 9.05 11.20
CA PRO A 80 10.41 10.07 12.07
C PRO A 80 8.96 10.37 11.68
N HIS A 81 8.12 10.77 12.65
CA HIS A 81 6.69 11.03 12.44
C HIS A 81 6.42 12.14 11.40
N GLU A 82 7.36 13.07 11.21
CA GLU A 82 7.23 14.23 10.32
C GLU A 82 7.32 13.89 8.82
N VAL A 83 7.83 12.69 8.47
CA VAL A 83 8.20 12.35 7.08
C VAL A 83 7.05 11.73 6.29
N VAL A 84 6.00 11.23 6.95
CA VAL A 84 4.88 10.54 6.29
C VAL A 84 3.57 11.17 6.77
N GLY A 85 3.04 12.12 5.99
CA GLY A 85 1.65 12.62 6.11
C GLY A 85 1.23 13.03 7.53
N GLY A 86 2.15 13.61 8.31
CA GLY A 86 1.86 14.08 9.67
C GLY A 86 1.54 15.58 9.66
N PRO A 87 0.67 16.08 10.56
CA PRO A 87 0.52 17.50 10.79
C PRO A 87 1.88 18.13 11.10
N LYS A 88 2.25 19.16 10.33
CA LYS A 88 3.51 19.92 10.51
C LYS A 88 3.46 20.69 11.83
N ILE A 89 3.79 20.03 12.94
CA ILE A 89 4.08 20.70 14.21
C ILE A 89 5.59 20.92 14.23
N SER A 90 6.02 22.18 14.06
CA SER A 90 7.42 22.54 14.23
C SER A 90 7.90 22.16 15.63
N LEU A 91 8.70 21.11 15.74
CA LEU A 91 9.51 20.87 16.92
C LEU A 91 11.00 20.86 16.56
N SER A 92 11.73 21.52 17.43
CA SER A 92 13.11 21.96 17.27
C SER A 92 14.10 20.82 17.08
N THR A 93 15.10 21.13 16.26
CA THR A 93 16.41 20.50 16.16
C THR A 93 16.99 20.09 17.51
N THR A 94 17.16 18.79 17.71
CA THR A 94 18.26 18.27 18.51
C THR A 94 19.06 17.30 17.66
N THR A 95 20.17 17.81 17.13
CA THR A 95 21.31 17.06 16.64
C THR A 95 21.79 16.11 17.74
N GLY A 96 21.38 14.85 17.65
CA GLY A 96 21.82 13.76 18.50
C GLY A 96 22.38 12.66 17.63
N ASP A 97 23.70 12.68 17.48
CA ASP A 97 24.51 11.64 16.86
C ASP A 97 24.23 10.31 17.58
N SER A 98 23.39 9.48 16.98
CA SER A 98 23.12 8.13 17.45
C SER A 98 23.26 7.22 16.25
N SER A 99 24.45 6.63 16.15
CA SER A 99 24.69 5.42 15.38
C SER A 99 23.72 4.34 15.85
N ALA A 100 22.50 4.37 15.31
CA ALA A 100 21.49 3.37 15.52
C ALA A 100 22.04 2.08 14.88
N HIS A 101 22.58 1.20 15.72
CA HIS A 101 22.70 -0.19 15.35
C HIS A 101 21.31 -0.64 14.91
N TYR A 102 21.12 -0.83 13.60
CA TYR A 102 19.95 -1.47 13.04
C TYR A 102 19.90 -2.91 13.56
N ASN A 103 19.39 -3.08 14.78
CA ASN A 103 18.92 -4.38 15.21
C ASN A 103 17.77 -4.71 14.26
N ASN A 104 17.95 -5.74 13.42
CA ASN A 104 16.99 -6.19 12.40
C ASN A 104 15.59 -6.57 12.94
N ARG A 105 15.34 -6.40 14.25
CA ARG A 105 14.05 -6.62 14.88
C ARG A 105 13.49 -5.27 15.35
N PRO A 106 12.41 -4.76 14.74
CA PRO A 106 11.78 -3.54 15.21
C PRO A 106 11.28 -3.74 16.63
N ASP A 107 11.58 -2.78 17.51
CA ASP A 107 11.11 -2.77 18.90
C ASP A 107 9.60 -2.50 18.96
N TYR A 108 8.96 -2.85 20.08
CA TYR A 108 7.54 -2.64 20.33
C TYR A 108 7.13 -1.18 20.07
N GLN A 109 7.92 -0.22 20.57
CA GLN A 109 7.64 1.22 20.38
C GLN A 109 7.68 1.64 18.91
N VAL A 110 8.61 1.09 18.13
CA VAL A 110 8.72 1.36 16.69
C VAL A 110 7.46 0.86 15.98
N LEU A 111 7.05 -0.38 16.23
CA LEU A 111 5.85 -0.94 15.63
C LEU A 111 4.56 -0.22 16.06
N THR A 112 4.47 0.26 17.30
CA THR A 112 3.32 1.07 17.73
C THR A 112 3.24 2.38 16.95
N ARG A 113 4.39 3.05 16.70
CA ARG A 113 4.43 4.24 15.85
C ARG A 113 4.03 3.94 14.41
N MET A 114 4.53 2.84 13.83
CA MET A 114 4.14 2.39 12.49
C MET A 114 2.63 2.10 12.41
N PHE A 115 2.08 1.49 13.46
CA PHE A 115 0.66 1.15 13.56
C PHE A 115 -0.25 2.37 13.66
N GLU A 116 0.14 3.38 14.43
CA GLU A 116 -0.61 4.65 14.48
C GLU A 116 -0.52 5.40 13.15
N ARG A 117 0.65 5.42 12.50
CA ARG A 117 0.82 6.06 11.20
C ARG A 117 -0.09 5.46 10.13
N VAL A 118 -0.15 4.13 10.01
CA VAL A 118 -0.97 3.48 8.96
C VAL A 118 -2.48 3.72 9.15
N LYS A 119 -2.94 4.02 10.38
CA LYS A 119 -4.36 4.35 10.61
C LYS A 119 -4.77 5.61 9.87
N TYR A 120 -3.92 6.64 9.93
CA TYR A 120 -4.20 8.00 9.44
C TYR A 120 -3.50 8.36 8.13
N VAL A 121 -2.73 7.43 7.53
CA VAL A 121 -1.92 7.68 6.32
C VAL A 121 -2.71 8.17 5.11
N LEU A 122 -4.02 7.92 5.06
CA LEU A 122 -4.88 8.36 3.95
C LEU A 122 -5.66 9.64 4.24
N ASP A 123 -5.55 10.22 5.45
CA ASP A 123 -6.30 11.42 5.83
C ASP A 123 -5.86 12.65 5.02
N ASP A 124 -4.61 12.67 4.57
CA ASP A 124 -4.01 13.75 3.78
C ASP A 124 -4.24 13.60 2.26
N ILE A 125 -4.80 12.48 1.81
CA ILE A 125 -5.03 12.23 0.38
C ILE A 125 -6.34 12.87 -0.06
N SER A 126 -6.44 13.27 -1.34
CA SER A 126 -7.68 13.80 -1.93
C SER A 126 -8.92 13.04 -1.44
N PRO A 127 -9.97 13.73 -0.98
CA PRO A 127 -11.19 13.09 -0.49
C PRO A 127 -11.83 12.11 -1.48
N GLN A 128 -11.64 12.30 -2.79
CA GLN A 128 -12.13 11.35 -3.80
C GLN A 128 -11.41 9.99 -3.74
N MET A 129 -10.20 9.94 -3.18
CA MET A 129 -9.42 8.73 -2.94
C MET A 129 -9.52 8.26 -1.47
N ALA A 130 -9.65 9.18 -0.52
CA ALA A 130 -9.69 8.90 0.92
C ALA A 130 -11.09 8.58 1.45
N LEU A 131 -12.11 9.33 1.02
CA LEU A 131 -13.47 9.23 1.54
C LEU A 131 -14.23 8.09 0.84
N TRP A 132 -14.69 7.14 1.64
CA TRP A 132 -15.74 6.22 1.22
C TRP A 132 -17.07 6.99 1.21
N GLN A 133 -17.44 7.56 0.06
CA GLN A 133 -18.80 8.05 -0.12
C GLN A 133 -19.72 6.83 -0.29
N GLY A 134 -20.31 6.40 0.83
CA GLY A 134 -21.44 5.49 0.88
C GLY A 134 -22.73 6.07 0.31
N GLU A 135 -22.71 7.30 -0.20
CA GLU A 135 -23.77 7.78 -1.06
C GLU A 135 -23.60 7.11 -2.42
N ARG A 136 -24.35 6.00 -2.60
CA ARG A 136 -24.95 5.74 -3.90
C ARG A 136 -25.42 7.11 -4.38
N ALA A 137 -24.78 7.66 -5.42
CA ALA A 137 -25.36 8.73 -6.19
C ALA A 137 -26.72 8.19 -6.64
N GLY A 138 -27.75 8.52 -5.86
CA GLY A 138 -29.15 8.39 -6.19
C GLY A 138 -29.39 9.39 -7.30
N SER A 139 -29.06 8.97 -8.49
CA SER A 139 -29.47 9.53 -9.75
C SER A 139 -29.47 8.30 -10.66
N ASP A 140 -30.58 7.70 -11.09
CA ASP A 140 -31.92 8.25 -11.34
C ASP A 140 -31.87 9.68 -11.92
N ALA A 141 -30.73 10.06 -12.52
CA ALA A 141 -30.66 11.11 -13.52
C ALA A 141 -30.95 10.41 -14.84
N ASP A 142 -32.03 10.85 -15.45
CA ASP A 142 -32.50 10.47 -16.76
C ASP A 142 -31.37 10.12 -17.74
N ASP A 143 -31.54 8.96 -18.36
CA ASP A 143 -30.75 8.30 -19.40
C ASP A 143 -30.70 9.10 -20.72
N ASN A 144 -30.30 10.38 -20.66
CA ASN A 144 -30.35 11.25 -21.84
C ASN A 144 -29.28 12.34 -21.92
N THR A 145 -28.17 12.22 -21.20
CA THR A 145 -26.97 13.00 -21.48
C THR A 145 -25.85 12.08 -21.92
N THR A 146 -25.33 12.33 -23.11
CA THR A 146 -24.06 11.80 -23.65
C THR A 146 -22.89 12.13 -22.72
N THR A 147 -22.79 11.47 -21.57
CA THR A 147 -21.60 11.47 -20.73
C THR A 147 -20.52 10.72 -21.49
N THR A 148 -19.52 11.46 -21.94
CA THR A 148 -18.42 10.99 -22.79
C THR A 148 -17.80 9.73 -22.17
N GLU A 149 -17.62 8.65 -22.94
CA GLU A 149 -17.05 7.37 -22.48
C GLU A 149 -15.77 7.54 -21.66
N ALA A 150 -14.95 8.53 -21.99
CA ALA A 150 -13.73 8.90 -21.26
C ALA A 150 -13.97 9.25 -19.76
N SER A 151 -15.09 9.91 -19.43
CA SER A 151 -15.45 10.24 -18.05
C SER A 151 -15.81 9.00 -17.23
N ASN A 152 -16.45 8.01 -17.86
CA ASN A 152 -16.78 6.74 -17.24
C ASN A 152 -15.52 5.89 -17.00
N THR A 153 -14.59 5.87 -17.96
CA THR A 153 -13.29 5.18 -17.81
C THR A 153 -12.47 5.75 -16.66
N ARG A 154 -12.38 7.08 -16.56
CA ARG A 154 -11.66 7.74 -15.47
C ARG A 154 -12.27 7.39 -14.11
N ALA A 155 -13.59 7.42 -13.99
CA ALA A 155 -14.27 7.06 -12.74
C ALA A 155 -13.99 5.60 -12.34
N ASP A 156 -13.97 4.67 -13.30
CA ASP A 156 -13.63 3.27 -13.05
C ASP A 156 -12.15 3.06 -12.64
N GLN A 157 -11.24 3.83 -13.23
CA GLN A 157 -9.82 3.84 -12.84
C GLN A 157 -9.63 4.35 -11.41
N ILE A 158 -10.27 5.46 -11.05
CA ILE A 158 -10.24 6.00 -9.68
C ILE A 158 -10.79 4.98 -8.69
N GLU A 159 -11.91 4.32 -9.02
CA GLU A 159 -12.50 3.31 -8.15
C GLU A 159 -11.57 2.09 -7.99
N SER A 160 -10.88 1.67 -9.05
CA SER A 160 -9.89 0.59 -8.99
C SER A 160 -8.66 0.96 -8.15
N LEU A 161 -8.18 2.20 -8.26
CA LEU A 161 -7.08 2.72 -7.44
C LEU A 161 -7.49 2.81 -5.97
N ARG A 162 -8.71 3.31 -5.69
CA ARG A 162 -9.27 3.38 -4.34
C ARG A 162 -9.37 1.99 -3.70
N ALA A 163 -9.83 0.99 -4.46
CA ALA A 163 -9.88 -0.40 -4.02
C ALA A 163 -8.51 -0.90 -3.55
N ASN A 164 -7.49 -0.73 -4.40
CA ASN A 164 -6.14 -1.17 -4.10
C ASN A 164 -5.58 -0.42 -2.88
N LEU A 165 -5.78 0.90 -2.82
CA LEU A 165 -5.30 1.75 -1.73
C LEU A 165 -5.87 1.32 -0.38
N GLN A 166 -7.19 1.20 -0.28
CA GLN A 166 -7.88 0.86 0.98
C GLN A 166 -7.58 -0.56 1.45
N VAL A 167 -7.60 -1.53 0.54
CA VAL A 167 -7.25 -2.92 0.87
C VAL A 167 -5.78 -3.01 1.30
N THR A 168 -4.87 -2.28 0.65
CA THR A 168 -3.45 -2.27 1.03
C THR A 168 -3.25 -1.65 2.41
N ARG A 169 -3.93 -0.54 2.74
CA ARG A 169 -3.86 0.07 4.07
C ARG A 169 -4.29 -0.91 5.16
N LEU A 170 -5.45 -1.54 4.99
CA LEU A 170 -6.00 -2.50 5.97
C LEU A 170 -5.10 -3.73 6.11
N TRP A 171 -4.54 -4.21 5.00
CA TRP A 171 -3.58 -5.31 5.00
C TRP A 171 -2.28 -4.95 5.74
N VAL A 172 -1.69 -3.78 5.51
CA VAL A 172 -0.50 -3.31 6.23
C VAL A 172 -0.81 -3.11 7.72
N ARG A 173 -1.98 -2.55 8.06
CA ARG A 173 -2.45 -2.45 9.46
C ARG A 173 -2.49 -3.82 10.14
N SER A 174 -3.05 -4.83 9.46
CA SER A 174 -3.07 -6.22 9.94
C SER A 174 -1.65 -6.77 10.13
N LEU A 175 -0.76 -6.58 9.16
CA LEU A 175 0.62 -7.06 9.24
C LEU A 175 1.38 -6.48 10.43
N ILE A 176 1.32 -5.16 10.63
CA ILE A 176 1.98 -4.48 11.76
C ILE A 176 1.38 -4.96 13.08
N PHE A 177 0.05 -5.09 13.14
CA PHE A 177 -0.66 -5.54 14.33
C PHE A 177 -0.25 -6.96 14.75
N GLU A 178 -0.18 -7.91 13.82
CA GLU A 178 0.26 -9.28 14.11
C GLU A 178 1.71 -9.32 14.64
N ARG A 179 2.58 -8.40 14.16
CA ARG A 179 3.94 -8.28 14.71
C ARG A 179 3.97 -7.72 16.12
N LEU A 180 3.14 -6.71 16.42
CA LEU A 180 2.97 -6.19 17.79
C LEU A 180 2.50 -7.29 18.74
N LEU A 181 1.49 -8.04 18.31
CA LEU A 181 0.93 -9.14 19.08
C LEU A 181 1.95 -10.24 19.36
N ALA A 182 2.77 -10.61 18.37
CA ALA A 182 3.84 -11.58 18.54
C ALA A 182 4.91 -11.14 19.57
N ILE A 183 5.29 -9.86 19.59
CA ILE A 183 6.22 -9.32 20.59
C ILE A 183 5.58 -9.31 21.98
N TYR A 184 4.31 -8.90 22.07
CA TYR A 184 3.55 -8.92 23.32
C TYR A 184 3.50 -10.34 23.90
N HIS A 185 3.12 -11.34 23.10
CA HIS A 185 3.08 -12.73 23.56
C HIS A 185 4.46 -13.24 23.97
N ALA A 186 5.53 -12.96 23.22
CA ALA A 186 6.88 -13.35 23.60
C ALA A 186 7.32 -12.73 24.94
N SER A 187 6.97 -11.46 25.20
CA SER A 187 7.24 -10.79 26.47
C SER A 187 6.47 -11.42 27.63
N THR A 188 5.18 -11.70 27.44
CA THR A 188 4.35 -12.33 28.49
C THR A 188 4.79 -13.75 28.81
N HIS A 189 5.16 -14.55 27.80
CA HIS A 189 5.56 -15.95 27.98
C HIS A 189 6.88 -16.08 28.76
N ASN A 190 7.81 -15.15 28.59
CA ASN A 190 9.05 -15.10 29.36
C ASN A 190 8.82 -14.80 30.85
N ASN A 191 7.74 -14.07 31.19
CA ASN A 191 7.48 -13.63 32.56
C ASN A 191 6.55 -14.57 33.34
N ASN A 192 5.69 -15.34 32.68
CA ASN A 192 4.55 -16.03 33.30
C ASN A 192 4.51 -17.55 33.07
N ALA A 193 5.66 -18.23 32.91
CA ALA A 193 5.75 -19.66 32.52
C ALA A 193 5.04 -20.68 33.46
N THR A 194 4.49 -20.26 34.61
CA THR A 194 3.84 -21.16 35.59
C THR A 194 2.48 -20.67 36.13
N ALA A 195 1.92 -19.57 35.61
CA ALA A 195 0.68 -18.99 36.14
C ALA A 195 -0.58 -19.37 35.32
N THR A 196 -1.68 -19.62 36.01
CA THR A 196 -3.01 -19.77 35.39
C THR A 196 -3.42 -18.48 34.67
N PRO A 197 -4.22 -18.56 33.57
CA PRO A 197 -4.64 -17.38 32.82
C PRO A 197 -5.38 -16.39 33.73
N THR A 198 -4.75 -15.25 34.01
CA THR A 198 -5.33 -14.18 34.84
C THR A 198 -6.42 -13.45 34.06
N GLU A 199 -7.43 -12.90 34.73
CA GLU A 199 -8.50 -12.10 34.10
C GLU A 199 -7.97 -10.97 33.20
N LEU A 200 -6.82 -10.38 33.55
CA LEU A 200 -6.14 -9.37 32.73
C LEU A 200 -5.66 -9.91 31.37
N SER A 201 -5.19 -11.16 31.30
CA SER A 201 -4.79 -11.79 30.02
C SER A 201 -5.99 -11.95 29.11
N LYS A 202 -7.12 -12.43 29.65
CA LYS A 202 -8.37 -12.58 28.90
C LYS A 202 -8.90 -11.25 28.39
N SER A 203 -8.73 -10.15 29.14
CA SER A 203 -9.12 -8.82 28.66
C SER A 203 -8.25 -8.34 27.50
N HIS A 204 -6.94 -8.58 27.54
CA HIS A 204 -6.04 -8.24 26.42
C HIS A 204 -6.35 -9.08 25.18
N ASP A 205 -6.61 -10.38 25.34
CA ASP A 205 -7.01 -11.24 24.22
C ASP A 205 -8.31 -10.76 23.56
N ARG A 206 -9.29 -10.28 24.35
CA ARG A 206 -10.51 -9.66 23.81
C ARG A 206 -10.22 -8.36 23.06
N GLN A 207 -9.34 -7.51 23.58
CA GLN A 207 -8.94 -6.27 22.91
C GLN A 207 -8.22 -6.57 21.59
N HIS A 208 -7.30 -7.53 21.59
CA HIS A 208 -6.58 -7.93 20.37
C HIS A 208 -7.53 -8.49 19.32
N TRP A 209 -8.52 -9.27 19.76
CA TRP A 209 -9.54 -9.78 18.86
C TRP A 209 -10.44 -8.68 18.30
N SER A 210 -10.81 -7.70 19.12
CA SER A 210 -11.60 -6.54 18.68
C SER A 210 -10.90 -5.78 17.54
N GLU A 211 -9.57 -5.67 17.59
CA GLU A 211 -8.80 -5.01 16.53
C GLU A 211 -8.79 -5.83 15.23
N ARG A 212 -8.59 -7.16 15.31
CA ARG A 212 -8.69 -8.05 14.14
C ARG A 212 -10.08 -7.98 13.50
N GLU A 213 -11.12 -7.95 14.33
CA GLU A 213 -12.51 -7.84 13.92
C GLU A 213 -12.80 -6.51 13.20
N ASP A 214 -12.32 -5.38 13.75
CA ASP A 214 -12.44 -4.07 13.12
C ASP A 214 -11.78 -4.04 11.72
N ILE A 215 -10.57 -4.59 11.60
CA ILE A 215 -9.87 -4.69 10.31
C ILE A 215 -10.69 -5.52 9.31
N CYS A 216 -11.25 -6.64 9.75
CA CYS A 216 -12.03 -7.53 8.88
C CYS A 216 -13.36 -6.90 8.45
N GLU A 217 -14.04 -6.21 9.37
CA GLU A 217 -15.28 -5.50 9.10
C GLU A 217 -15.07 -4.37 8.08
N GLN A 218 -14.03 -3.55 8.27
CA GLN A 218 -13.66 -2.51 7.31
C GLN A 218 -13.27 -3.11 5.95
N LEU A 219 -12.53 -4.21 5.93
CA LEU A 219 -12.12 -4.85 4.67
C LEU A 219 -13.33 -5.38 3.89
N LEU A 220 -14.27 -6.06 4.56
CA LEU A 220 -15.50 -6.51 3.91
C LEU A 220 -16.34 -5.33 3.42
N ALA A 221 -16.46 -4.26 4.22
CA ALA A 221 -17.17 -3.06 3.81
C ALA A 221 -16.58 -2.46 2.52
N VAL A 222 -15.24 -2.38 2.40
CA VAL A 222 -14.59 -1.94 1.17
C VAL A 222 -14.92 -2.88 0.00
N LEU A 223 -14.76 -4.18 0.18
CA LEU A 223 -14.91 -5.16 -0.90
C LEU A 223 -16.35 -5.32 -1.41
N TYR A 224 -17.36 -5.23 -0.54
CA TYR A 224 -18.76 -5.34 -0.95
C TYR A 224 -19.30 -4.08 -1.63
N ASN A 225 -18.70 -2.92 -1.37
CA ASN A 225 -19.19 -1.65 -1.91
C ASN A 225 -18.52 -1.25 -3.23
N ILE A 226 -17.43 -1.89 -3.60
CA ILE A 226 -16.74 -1.64 -4.87
C ILE A 226 -17.33 -2.56 -5.94
N LYS A 227 -17.63 -1.99 -7.11
CA LYS A 227 -18.12 -2.75 -8.27
C LYS A 227 -17.07 -3.78 -8.67
N GLN A 228 -17.53 -4.98 -8.96
CA GLN A 228 -16.67 -6.11 -9.32
C GLN A 228 -15.68 -5.81 -10.45
N LYS A 229 -16.12 -5.10 -11.51
CA LYS A 229 -15.26 -4.67 -12.63
C LYS A 229 -14.07 -3.80 -12.21
N ASN A 230 -14.17 -3.13 -11.07
CA ASN A 230 -13.13 -2.25 -10.54
C ASN A 230 -12.21 -2.98 -9.54
N LEU A 231 -12.55 -4.23 -9.15
CA LEU A 231 -11.66 -5.09 -8.37
C LEU A 231 -10.76 -5.95 -9.27
N GLU A 232 -11.22 -6.26 -10.48
CA GLU A 232 -10.55 -7.13 -11.45
C GLU A 232 -9.10 -6.70 -11.75
N PRO A 233 -8.78 -5.41 -12.01
CA PRO A 233 -7.42 -5.01 -12.38
C PRO A 233 -6.35 -5.32 -11.32
N ASN A 234 -6.76 -5.44 -10.04
CA ASN A 234 -5.89 -5.76 -8.92
C ASN A 234 -6.17 -7.15 -8.33
N GLY A 235 -7.02 -7.96 -8.96
CA GLY A 235 -7.63 -9.17 -8.40
C GLY A 235 -6.64 -10.15 -7.75
N ILE A 236 -5.50 -10.44 -8.40
CA ILE A 236 -4.46 -11.31 -7.85
C ILE A 236 -3.88 -10.74 -6.54
N THR A 237 -3.50 -9.46 -6.55
CA THR A 237 -2.90 -8.81 -5.39
C THR A 237 -3.90 -8.65 -4.24
N LEU A 238 -5.16 -8.35 -4.57
CA LEU A 238 -6.25 -8.27 -3.60
C LEU A 238 -6.50 -9.65 -2.97
N THR A 239 -6.53 -10.71 -3.77
CA THR A 239 -6.69 -12.09 -3.32
C THR A 239 -5.62 -12.47 -2.29
N TYR A 240 -4.35 -12.13 -2.56
CA TYR A 240 -3.26 -12.37 -1.61
C TYR A 240 -3.46 -11.61 -0.29
N LYS A 241 -3.74 -10.30 -0.37
CA LYS A 241 -3.94 -9.42 0.80
C LYS A 241 -5.13 -9.89 1.65
N ILE A 242 -6.26 -10.22 1.02
CA ILE A 242 -7.46 -10.72 1.68
C ILE A 242 -7.18 -12.04 2.39
N ARG A 243 -6.51 -12.99 1.72
CA ARG A 243 -6.14 -14.28 2.34
C ARG A 243 -5.28 -14.08 3.59
N GLN A 244 -4.33 -13.15 3.55
CA GLN A 244 -3.47 -12.87 4.71
C GLN A 244 -4.24 -12.25 5.88
N VAL A 245 -5.17 -11.33 5.60
CA VAL A 245 -6.04 -10.79 6.65
C VAL A 245 -6.96 -11.87 7.20
N ALA A 246 -7.61 -12.66 6.36
CA ALA A 246 -8.51 -13.74 6.78
C ALA A 246 -7.78 -14.82 7.62
N ALA A 247 -6.51 -15.10 7.31
CA ALA A 247 -5.72 -16.08 8.05
C ALA A 247 -5.52 -15.72 9.53
N THR A 248 -5.56 -14.43 9.90
CA THR A 248 -5.44 -14.01 11.31
C THR A 248 -6.64 -14.45 12.15
N LEU A 249 -7.77 -14.76 11.51
CA LEU A 249 -8.97 -15.23 12.18
C LEU A 249 -8.97 -16.74 12.48
N LEU A 250 -8.06 -17.51 11.84
CA LEU A 250 -8.00 -18.96 12.02
C LEU A 250 -7.50 -19.36 13.40
N ASP A 251 -6.65 -18.54 14.02
CA ASP A 251 -6.12 -18.75 15.36
C ASP A 251 -6.98 -18.03 16.42
N CYS A 252 -8.28 -18.32 16.41
CA CYS A 252 -9.23 -17.77 17.38
C CYS A 252 -9.08 -18.50 18.73
N PRO A 253 -8.63 -17.84 19.82
CA PRO A 253 -8.35 -18.50 21.10
C PRO A 253 -9.60 -18.78 21.95
N PHE A 254 -10.79 -18.41 21.47
CA PHE A 254 -12.05 -18.51 22.22
C PHE A 254 -12.80 -19.80 21.90
N GLU A 255 -13.52 -20.32 22.89
CA GLU A 255 -14.38 -21.51 22.76
C GLU A 255 -15.39 -21.35 21.62
N GLU A 256 -15.70 -22.46 20.93
CA GLU A 256 -16.50 -22.49 19.69
C GLU A 256 -17.92 -21.89 19.85
N HIS A 257 -18.44 -21.92 21.07
CA HIS A 257 -19.80 -21.49 21.43
C HIS A 257 -19.88 -19.98 21.72
N THR A 258 -18.74 -19.30 21.81
CA THR A 258 -18.70 -17.85 22.04
C THR A 258 -19.19 -17.08 20.81
N SER A 259 -19.75 -15.89 21.04
CA SER A 259 -20.12 -14.97 19.97
C SER A 259 -18.91 -14.60 19.10
N ILE A 260 -17.73 -14.47 19.71
CA ILE A 260 -16.46 -14.16 19.04
C ILE A 260 -16.09 -15.25 18.03
N SER A 261 -16.05 -16.53 18.45
CA SER A 261 -15.74 -17.65 17.54
C SER A 261 -16.76 -17.76 16.41
N ARG A 262 -18.05 -17.49 16.70
CA ARG A 262 -19.09 -17.44 15.67
C ARG A 262 -18.85 -16.33 14.64
N ARG A 263 -18.51 -15.12 15.10
CA ARG A 263 -18.19 -13.99 14.22
C ARG A 263 -16.95 -14.28 13.37
N ALA A 264 -15.89 -14.83 13.95
CA ALA A 264 -14.69 -15.28 13.23
C ALA A 264 -15.04 -16.19 12.04
N ARG A 265 -15.89 -17.20 12.29
CA ARG A 265 -16.37 -18.14 11.27
C ARG A 265 -17.16 -17.45 10.17
N LEU A 266 -18.05 -16.52 10.53
CA LEU A 266 -18.82 -15.74 9.56
C LEU A 266 -17.91 -14.88 8.67
N TYR A 267 -16.90 -14.21 9.23
CA TYR A 267 -15.95 -13.44 8.44
C TYR A 267 -15.16 -14.32 7.47
N ILE A 268 -14.68 -15.49 7.92
CA ILE A 268 -13.97 -16.45 7.06
C ILE A 268 -14.88 -16.92 5.91
N GLU A 269 -16.14 -17.23 6.19
CA GLU A 269 -17.13 -17.61 5.17
C GLU A 269 -17.31 -16.50 4.12
N ARG A 270 -17.48 -15.23 4.57
CA ARG A 270 -17.59 -14.08 3.65
C ARG A 270 -16.33 -13.83 2.84
N PHE A 271 -15.15 -13.95 3.46
CA PHE A 271 -13.90 -13.86 2.71
C PHE A 271 -13.75 -14.99 1.69
N MET A 272 -14.17 -16.22 2.03
CA MET A 272 -14.16 -17.33 1.07
C MET A 272 -15.07 -17.03 -0.13
N GLU A 273 -16.29 -16.55 0.09
CA GLU A 273 -17.21 -16.14 -0.98
C GLU A 273 -16.55 -15.11 -1.90
N LEU A 274 -15.98 -14.04 -1.34
CA LEU A 274 -15.28 -12.99 -2.10
C LEU A 274 -14.04 -13.50 -2.83
N LEU A 275 -13.26 -14.39 -2.20
CA LEU A 275 -12.08 -14.99 -2.82
C LEU A 275 -12.47 -15.88 -4.00
N THR A 276 -13.52 -16.69 -3.87
CA THR A 276 -14.02 -17.52 -4.99
C THR A 276 -14.59 -16.67 -6.11
N LEU A 277 -15.19 -15.52 -5.79
CA LEU A 277 -15.61 -14.53 -6.76
C LEU A 277 -14.39 -13.99 -7.51
N LEU A 278 -13.40 -13.44 -6.81
CA LEU A 278 -12.18 -12.88 -7.40
C LEU A 278 -11.39 -13.91 -8.24
N ASP A 279 -11.32 -15.16 -7.78
CA ASP A 279 -10.59 -16.24 -8.47
C ASP A 279 -11.19 -16.51 -9.86
N LYS A 280 -12.53 -16.50 -10.00
CA LYS A 280 -13.20 -16.67 -11.30
C LYS A 280 -12.78 -15.64 -12.34
N TYR A 281 -12.44 -14.41 -11.91
CA TYR A 281 -12.07 -13.32 -12.80
C TYR A 281 -10.57 -13.22 -13.02
N SER A 282 -9.76 -13.57 -12.00
CA SER A 282 -8.30 -13.67 -12.16
C SER A 282 -7.89 -14.70 -13.22
N PHE A 283 -8.68 -15.74 -13.45
CA PHE A 283 -8.42 -16.73 -14.51
C PHE A 283 -8.95 -16.32 -15.90
N GLN A 284 -9.67 -15.20 -16.01
CA GLN A 284 -10.09 -14.63 -17.30
C GLN A 284 -9.05 -13.63 -17.85
N ASP A 285 -7.89 -13.50 -17.20
CA ASP A 285 -6.91 -12.44 -17.39
C ASP A 285 -6.51 -12.18 -18.85
N THR A 286 -7.10 -11.11 -19.38
CA THR A 286 -6.54 -10.22 -20.40
C THR A 286 -5.14 -9.71 -20.02
N GLN A 287 -4.75 -9.71 -18.74
CA GLN A 287 -3.40 -9.33 -18.33
C GLN A 287 -2.35 -10.34 -18.82
N LEU A 288 -2.53 -11.65 -18.61
CA LEU A 288 -1.61 -12.67 -19.15
C LEU A 288 -1.52 -12.59 -20.67
N VAL A 289 -2.63 -12.27 -21.35
CA VAL A 289 -2.65 -12.01 -22.80
C VAL A 289 -1.83 -10.76 -23.14
N VAL A 290 -2.04 -9.64 -22.45
CA VAL A 290 -1.28 -8.39 -22.64
C VAL A 290 0.21 -8.59 -22.37
N TRP A 291 0.60 -9.31 -21.31
CA TRP A 291 2.01 -9.62 -21.03
C TRP A 291 2.60 -10.58 -22.08
N SER A 292 1.83 -11.54 -22.59
CA SER A 292 2.26 -12.40 -23.71
C SER A 292 2.39 -11.63 -25.03
N ASP A 293 1.55 -10.60 -25.22
CA ASP A 293 1.62 -9.69 -26.36
C ASP A 293 2.83 -8.75 -26.24
N PHE A 294 3.17 -8.29 -25.04
CA PHE A 294 4.41 -7.54 -24.77
C PHE A 294 5.69 -8.36 -25.02
N ASP A 295 5.68 -9.67 -24.71
CA ASP A 295 6.80 -10.57 -24.99
C ASP A 295 6.92 -10.90 -26.48
N THR A 296 5.82 -10.83 -27.24
CA THR A 296 5.82 -11.03 -28.70
C THR A 296 6.03 -9.75 -29.49
N GLN A 297 5.92 -8.58 -28.85
CA GLN A 297 6.28 -7.30 -29.46
C GLN A 297 7.81 -7.22 -29.61
N GLU A 298 8.31 -7.26 -30.85
CA GLU A 298 9.73 -7.01 -31.13
C GLU A 298 10.13 -5.67 -30.49
N ARG A 299 11.01 -5.74 -29.49
CA ARG A 299 11.60 -4.55 -28.86
C ARG A 299 12.38 -3.79 -29.92
N GLN A 300 11.75 -2.77 -30.52
CA GLN A 300 12.47 -1.89 -31.41
C GLN A 300 13.50 -1.12 -30.57
N PRO A 301 14.79 -1.16 -30.95
CA PRO A 301 15.80 -0.37 -30.26
C PRO A 301 15.41 1.11 -30.36
N VAL A 302 15.62 1.85 -29.26
CA VAL A 302 15.36 3.30 -29.11
C VAL A 302 16.25 4.16 -30.03
N SER A 303 16.83 3.59 -31.10
CA SER A 303 17.61 4.29 -32.12
C SER A 303 16.76 5.18 -33.02
N ASP A 304 15.46 4.92 -33.13
CA ASP A 304 14.57 5.69 -34.03
C ASP A 304 14.07 7.00 -33.41
N PHE A 305 14.10 7.13 -32.07
CA PHE A 305 13.80 8.39 -31.40
C PHE A 305 14.90 9.45 -31.57
N MET A 306 16.16 9.05 -31.82
CA MET A 306 17.26 10.00 -32.08
C MET A 306 17.37 10.44 -33.55
N ARG A 307 16.62 9.81 -34.48
CA ARG A 307 16.65 10.19 -35.91
C ARG A 307 15.62 11.25 -36.30
N LEU A 308 14.69 11.59 -35.40
CA LEU A 308 13.66 12.61 -35.66
C LEU A 308 14.05 14.03 -35.22
N SER A 309 15.26 14.25 -34.70
CA SER A 309 15.82 15.58 -34.41
C SER A 309 16.85 16.04 -35.45
N GLY A 310 16.74 15.56 -36.69
CA GLY A 310 17.68 15.82 -37.77
C GLY A 310 17.02 16.22 -39.08
N VAL A 311 16.16 17.24 -39.06
CA VAL A 311 15.87 18.15 -40.19
C VAL A 311 15.71 19.56 -39.63
#